data_AF-A0A3R6SG75-F1
#
_entry.id   AF-A0A3R6SG75-F1
#
_cell.length_a   1.000
_cell.length_b   1.000
_cell.length_c   1.000
_cell.angle_alpha   90.00
_cell.angle_beta   90.00
_cell.angle_gamma   90.00
#
_symmetry.space_group_name_H-M   'P 1'
#
loop_
_entity.id
_entity.type
_entity.pdbx_description
1 polymer ?
#
loop_
_entity_poly.entity_id
_entity_poly.type
_entity_poly.pdbx_seq_one_letter_code
_entity_poly.pdbx_strand_id
1 'polypeptide(L)'
;MQINVDTRFNVGDEVWAIKMIPKYEVCDVCKGEKVLHFADYDWKCQKCGGSGKLHKNKQKECVCEKAKVTSITVTVTKEGMNTRYRVKLGQKHNSKYAENHLFHSEKIARVWCEVENKKLRGEEKNAD
;
A
#
# COMPACT_ATOMS: atom_id res chain seq x y z
N MET A 1 -38.29 -6.17 9.81
CA MET A 1 -37.29 -5.19 9.35
C MET A 1 -36.45 -5.86 8.28
N GLN A 2 -36.52 -5.38 7.04
CA GLN A 2 -35.68 -5.87 5.95
C GLN A 2 -34.49 -4.92 5.81
N ILE A 3 -33.27 -5.45 5.89
CA ILE A 3 -32.05 -4.69 5.66
C ILE A 3 -31.57 -5.02 4.26
N ASN A 4 -31.76 -4.10 3.32
CA ASN A 4 -31.15 -4.21 1.99
C ASN A 4 -29.77 -3.54 2.06
N VAL A 5 -28.74 -4.30 1.72
CA VAL A 5 -27.35 -3.86 1.78
C VAL A 5 -26.84 -3.76 0.35
N ASP A 6 -26.60 -2.53 -0.11
CA ASP A 6 -25.91 -2.29 -1.38
C ASP A 6 -24.42 -2.12 -1.10
N THR A 7 -23.60 -2.88 -1.82
CA THR A 7 -22.14 -2.91 -1.65
C THR A 7 -21.48 -2.58 -2.98
N ARG A 8 -20.48 -1.69 -2.95
CA ARG A 8 -19.77 -1.26 -4.16
C ARG A 8 -19.06 -2.39 -4.91
N PHE A 9 -18.64 -3.44 -4.20
CA PHE A 9 -17.96 -4.60 -4.77
C PHE A 9 -18.64 -5.90 -4.32
N ASN A 10 -18.53 -6.94 -5.13
CA ASN A 10 -19.00 -8.28 -4.81
C ASN A 10 -17.85 -9.20 -4.38
N VAL A 11 -18.20 -10.30 -3.68
CA VAL A 11 -17.24 -11.37 -3.42
C VAL A 11 -16.81 -11.98 -4.75
N GLY A 12 -15.50 -12.09 -4.95
CA GLY A 12 -14.92 -12.57 -6.21
C GLY A 12 -14.44 -11.45 -7.14
N ASP A 13 -14.84 -10.20 -6.92
CA ASP A 13 -14.40 -9.08 -7.77
C ASP A 13 -12.89 -8.87 -7.69
N GLU A 14 -12.29 -8.57 -8.84
CA GLU A 14 -10.93 -8.04 -8.93
C GLU A 14 -10.95 -6.54 -8.69
N VAL A 15 -10.13 -6.08 -7.74
CA VAL A 15 -10.05 -4.68 -7.31
C VAL A 15 -8.60 -4.25 -7.17
N TRP A 16 -8.38 -2.94 -7.10
CA TRP A 16 -7.10 -2.33 -6.80
C TRP A 16 -7.13 -1.76 -5.39
N ALA A 17 -6.32 -2.34 -4.51
CA ALA A 17 -6.27 -2.01 -3.10
C ALA A 17 -5.10 -1.08 -2.78
N ILE A 18 -5.37 -0.06 -1.99
CA ILE A 18 -4.38 0.94 -1.58
C ILE A 18 -3.58 0.48 -0.37
N LYS A 19 -2.26 0.52 -0.45
CA LYS A 19 -1.38 0.09 0.63
C LYS A 19 -0.35 1.16 0.97
N MET A 20 -0.16 1.37 2.25
CA MET A 20 0.99 2.12 2.77
C MET A 20 2.17 1.17 2.96
N ILE A 21 3.25 1.41 2.24
CA ILE A 21 4.50 0.69 2.39
C ILE A 21 5.60 1.63 2.89
N PRO A 22 6.59 1.13 3.63
CA PRO A 22 7.75 1.94 3.97
C PRO A 22 8.52 2.27 2.69
N LYS A 23 8.91 3.54 2.54
CA LYS A 23 9.69 3.99 1.41
C LYS A 23 11.16 3.69 1.66
N TYR A 24 11.77 2.94 0.75
CA TYR A 24 13.18 2.61 0.81
C TYR A 24 13.91 3.27 -0.34
N GLU A 25 15.06 3.86 -0.05
CA GLU A 25 16.00 4.31 -1.08
C GLU A 25 17.08 3.25 -1.29
N VAL A 26 17.59 3.14 -2.51
CA VAL A 26 18.75 2.29 -2.78
C VAL A 26 19.93 2.84 -2.00
N CYS A 27 20.67 1.95 -1.33
CA CYS A 27 21.86 2.37 -0.62
C CYS A 27 22.89 2.90 -1.62
N ASP A 28 23.25 4.17 -1.47
CA ASP A 28 24.23 4.89 -2.29
C ASP A 28 25.65 4.29 -2.24
N VAL A 29 26.04 3.70 -1.11
CA VAL A 29 27.38 3.09 -0.94
C VAL A 29 27.53 1.78 -1.72
N CYS A 30 26.58 0.86 -1.57
CA CYS A 30 26.64 -0.44 -2.25
C CYS A 30 25.78 -0.52 -3.52
N LYS A 31 25.13 0.59 -3.91
CA LYS A 31 24.23 0.68 -5.06
C LYS A 31 23.16 -0.42 -5.13
N GLY A 32 22.77 -0.99 -3.98
CA GLY A 32 21.81 -2.08 -3.88
C GLY A 32 22.40 -3.49 -3.96
N GLU A 33 23.70 -3.63 -4.22
CA GLU A 33 24.42 -4.91 -4.32
C GLU A 33 24.61 -5.60 -2.96
N LYS A 34 24.39 -4.87 -1.86
CA LYS A 34 24.46 -5.33 -0.45
C LYS A 34 25.86 -5.63 0.05
N VAL A 35 26.76 -6.00 -0.86
CA VAL A 35 28.16 -6.33 -0.62
C VAL A 35 29.02 -5.36 -1.44
N LEU A 36 30.21 -5.06 -0.93
CA LEU A 36 31.26 -4.34 -1.64
C LEU A 36 32.38 -5.33 -1.92
N HIS A 37 32.74 -5.47 -3.19
CA HIS A 37 33.83 -6.35 -3.62
C HIS A 37 35.16 -5.59 -3.55
N PHE A 38 36.09 -6.07 -2.73
CA PHE A 38 37.45 -5.52 -2.64
C PHE A 38 38.47 -6.64 -2.83
N ALA A 39 39.20 -6.60 -3.95
CA ALA A 39 40.15 -7.64 -4.34
C ALA A 39 39.50 -9.05 -4.27
N ASP A 40 39.91 -9.86 -3.30
CA ASP A 40 39.47 -11.26 -3.15
C ASP A 40 38.47 -11.46 -1.99
N TYR A 41 37.91 -10.39 -1.42
CA TYR A 41 36.98 -10.48 -0.30
C TYR A 41 35.74 -9.60 -0.44
N ASP A 42 34.64 -10.17 0.05
CA ASP A 42 33.31 -9.62 0.02
C ASP A 42 32.97 -8.98 1.37
N TRP A 43 32.81 -7.66 1.38
CA TRP A 43 32.40 -6.96 2.59
C TRP A 43 30.93 -6.57 2.54
N LYS A 44 30.12 -7.13 3.44
CA LYS A 44 28.77 -6.65 3.74
C LYS A 44 28.75 -5.13 3.99
N CYS A 45 27.93 -4.41 3.22
CA CYS A 45 27.83 -2.96 3.31
C CYS A 45 27.37 -2.53 4.71
N GLN A 46 28.22 -1.81 5.42
CA GLN A 46 27.97 -1.35 6.79
C GLN A 46 26.85 -0.30 6.84
N LYS A 47 26.77 0.59 5.84
CA LYS A 47 25.77 1.66 5.81
C LYS A 47 24.34 1.15 5.80
N CYS A 48 24.05 0.11 5.01
CA CYS A 48 22.71 -0.49 4.94
C CYS A 48 22.57 -1.79 5.72
N GLY A 49 23.61 -2.20 6.46
CA GLY A 49 23.67 -3.50 7.13
C GLY A 49 23.44 -4.67 6.18
N GLY A 50 23.89 -4.58 4.92
CA GLY A 50 23.70 -5.58 3.86
C GLY A 50 22.27 -5.76 3.35
N SER A 51 21.36 -4.83 3.60
CA SER A 51 20.00 -4.87 3.03
C SER A 51 19.93 -4.33 1.60
N GLY A 52 20.93 -3.55 1.18
CA GLY A 52 20.96 -2.83 -0.10
C GLY A 52 20.05 -1.61 -0.13
N LYS A 53 19.32 -1.33 0.96
CA LYS A 53 18.28 -0.31 1.03
C LYS A 53 18.42 0.50 2.32
N LEU A 54 18.08 1.78 2.27
CA LEU A 54 18.06 2.67 3.44
C LEU A 54 16.62 3.14 3.67
N HIS A 55 16.21 3.08 4.93
CA HIS A 55 14.92 3.62 5.34
C HIS A 55 15.13 5.08 5.75
N LYS A 56 14.73 6.04 4.93
CA LYS A 56 14.70 7.44 5.38
C LYS A 56 13.56 7.62 6.38
N ASN A 57 13.89 8.01 7.60
CA ASN A 57 13.01 8.66 8.58
C ASN A 57 11.57 8.14 8.67
N LYS A 58 11.35 6.82 8.69
CA LYS A 58 9.98 6.22 8.77
C LYS A 58 9.00 6.70 7.68
N GLN A 59 9.51 7.25 6.58
CA GLN A 59 8.68 7.70 5.46
C GLN A 59 7.93 6.52 4.87
N LYS A 60 6.66 6.76 4.53
CA LYS A 60 5.79 5.81 3.86
C LYS A 60 5.41 6.34 2.50
N GLU A 61 5.11 5.43 1.60
CA GLU A 61 4.49 5.74 0.33
C GLU A 61 3.24 4.88 0.15
N CYS A 62 2.28 5.49 -0.53
CA CYS A 62 1.04 4.90 -0.96
C CYS A 62 1.26 4.21 -2.32
N VAL A 63 0.91 2.93 -2.41
CA VAL A 63 0.95 2.13 -3.63
C VAL A 63 -0.36 1.38 -3.82
N CYS A 64 -0.70 1.01 -5.06
CA CYS A 64 -1.85 0.17 -5.35
C CYS A 64 -1.42 -1.23 -5.79
N GLU A 65 -2.09 -2.25 -5.28
CA GLU A 65 -1.84 -3.66 -5.61
C GLU A 65 -3.15 -4.33 -6.05
N LYS A 66 -3.11 -5.16 -7.09
CA LYS A 66 -4.27 -5.94 -7.54
C LYS A 66 -4.66 -6.95 -6.46
N ALA A 67 -5.95 -7.04 -6.17
CA ALA A 67 -6.49 -7.90 -5.13
C ALA A 67 -7.83 -8.52 -5.55
N LYS A 68 -8.26 -9.55 -4.83
CA LYS A 68 -9.58 -10.19 -5.03
C LYS A 68 -10.40 -10.11 -3.76
N VAL A 69 -11.65 -9.68 -3.85
CA VAL A 69 -12.56 -9.63 -2.69
C VAL A 69 -12.90 -11.07 -2.28
N THR A 70 -12.74 -11.36 -0.99
CA THR A 70 -12.95 -12.70 -0.41
C THR A 70 -14.14 -12.75 0.55
N SER A 71 -14.43 -11.64 1.23
CA SER A 71 -15.62 -11.52 2.06
C SER A 71 -15.98 -10.06 2.25
N ILE A 72 -17.25 -9.79 2.53
CA ILE A 72 -17.77 -8.46 2.85
C ILE A 72 -18.41 -8.54 4.23
N THR A 73 -18.14 -7.54 5.05
CA THR A 73 -18.73 -7.40 6.39
C THR A 73 -19.44 -6.07 6.45
N VAL A 74 -20.74 -6.10 6.72
CA VAL A 74 -21.55 -4.91 6.90
C VAL A 74 -22.03 -4.86 8.34
N THR A 75 -21.73 -3.75 9.00
CA THR A 75 -22.20 -3.47 10.36
C THR A 75 -23.22 -2.36 10.30
N VAL A 76 -24.44 -2.65 10.75
CA VAL A 76 -25.55 -1.70 10.81
C VAL A 76 -25.74 -1.28 12.26
N THR A 77 -25.60 0.01 12.55
CA THR A 77 -25.84 0.60 13.86
C THR A 77 -26.90 1.70 13.75
N LYS A 78 -27.28 2.31 14.87
CA LYS A 78 -28.15 3.50 14.88
C LYS A 78 -27.52 4.70 14.14
N GLU A 79 -26.19 4.74 14.06
CA GLU A 79 -25.41 5.82 13.45
C GLU A 79 -25.23 5.65 11.94
N GLY A 80 -25.56 4.47 11.40
CA GLY A 80 -25.50 4.19 9.98
C GLY A 80 -24.91 2.82 9.66
N MET A 81 -24.45 2.68 8.41
CA MET A 81 -23.91 1.44 7.86
C MET A 81 -22.41 1.57 7.62
N ASN A 82 -21.62 0.57 8.05
CA ASN A 82 -20.19 0.50 7.82
C ASN A 82 -19.84 -0.78 7.06
N THR A 83 -19.29 -0.62 5.85
CA THR A 83 -18.89 -1.72 4.97
C THR A 83 -17.38 -1.92 5.00
N ARG A 84 -16.95 -3.15 5.24
CA ARG A 84 -15.55 -3.57 5.23
C ARG A 84 -15.36 -4.77 4.33
N TYR A 85 -14.27 -4.76 3.57
CA TYR A 85 -13.94 -5.81 2.60
C TYR A 85 -12.71 -6.56 3.09
N ARG A 86 -12.70 -7.90 3.02
CA ARG A 86 -11.46 -8.67 3.08
C ARG A 86 -11.01 -8.97 1.67
N VAL A 87 -9.77 -8.62 1.35
CA VAL A 87 -9.19 -8.87 0.03
C VAL A 87 -7.93 -9.72 0.14
N LYS A 88 -7.71 -10.57 -0.86
CA LYS A 88 -6.49 -11.37 -1.01
C LYS A 88 -5.53 -10.66 -1.96
N LEU A 89 -4.31 -10.41 -1.49
CA LEU A 89 -3.23 -9.73 -2.22
C LEU A 89 -2.18 -10.76 -2.62
N GLY A 90 -2.22 -11.24 -3.86
CA GLY A 90 -1.32 -12.30 -4.33
C GLY A 90 -1.34 -13.54 -3.42
N GLN A 91 -0.17 -13.95 -2.92
CA GLN A 91 -0.01 -15.08 -1.99
C GLN A 91 -0.12 -14.70 -0.50
N LYS A 92 -0.41 -13.44 -0.17
CA LYS A 92 -0.48 -12.97 1.23
C LYS A 92 -1.80 -13.36 1.89
N HIS A 93 -1.82 -13.29 3.22
CA HIS A 93 -3.04 -13.40 4.01
C HIS A 93 -4.07 -12.32 3.65
N ASN A 94 -5.34 -12.64 3.83
CA ASN A 94 -6.43 -11.71 3.57
C ASN A 94 -6.30 -10.51 4.51
N SER A 95 -6.41 -9.32 3.93
CA SER A 95 -6.30 -8.05 4.64
C SER A 95 -7.64 -7.31 4.61
N LYS A 96 -7.94 -6.57 5.68
CA LYS A 96 -9.20 -5.84 5.83
C LYS A 96 -9.08 -4.42 5.32
N TYR A 97 -10.02 -3.99 4.49
CA TYR A 97 -10.05 -2.70 3.82
C TYR A 97 -11.36 -1.96 4.09
N ALA A 98 -11.27 -0.63 4.15
CA ALA A 98 -12.42 0.25 3.97
C ALA A 98 -12.72 0.41 2.48
N GLU A 99 -13.97 0.71 2.14
CA GLU A 99 -14.43 0.85 0.76
C GLU A 99 -13.67 1.92 -0.03
N ASN A 100 -13.31 3.03 0.62
CA ASN A 100 -12.58 4.15 0.01
C ASN A 100 -11.12 3.84 -0.35
N HIS A 101 -10.59 2.68 0.07
CA HIS A 101 -9.25 2.21 -0.27
C HIS A 101 -9.26 1.09 -1.32
N LEU A 102 -10.41 0.86 -1.97
CA LEU A 102 -10.59 -0.09 -3.05
C LEU A 102 -11.14 0.60 -4.30
N PHE A 103 -10.63 0.20 -5.47
CA PHE A 103 -10.99 0.81 -6.76
C PHE A 103 -11.19 -0.28 -7.82
N HIS A 104 -12.11 -0.07 -8.76
CA HIS A 104 -12.29 -0.98 -9.91
C HIS A 104 -11.14 -0.87 -10.92
N SER A 105 -10.45 0.27 -10.98
CA SER A 105 -9.44 0.57 -12.00
C SER A 105 -8.09 0.91 -11.38
N GLU A 106 -7.03 0.34 -11.97
CA GLU A 106 -5.65 0.68 -11.64
C GLU A 106 -5.37 2.16 -11.81
N LYS A 107 -5.86 2.76 -12.90
CA LYS A 107 -5.62 4.16 -13.23
C LYS A 107 -6.13 5.08 -12.13
N ILE A 108 -7.34 4.81 -11.63
CA ILE A 108 -7.94 5.61 -10.55
C ILE A 108 -7.17 5.40 -9.24
N ALA A 109 -6.81 4.16 -8.92
CA ALA A 109 -6.02 3.85 -7.73
C ALA A 109 -4.64 4.54 -7.76
N ARG A 110 -3.96 4.55 -8.91
CA ARG A 110 -2.67 5.23 -9.10
C ARG A 110 -2.78 6.73 -8.90
N VAL A 111 -3.77 7.38 -9.51
CA VAL A 111 -4.01 8.82 -9.30
C VAL A 111 -4.26 9.12 -7.82
N TRP A 112 -5.03 8.28 -7.14
CA TRP A 112 -5.25 8.41 -5.69
C TRP A 112 -3.93 8.30 -4.91
N CYS A 113 -3.11 7.28 -5.19
CA CYS A 113 -1.80 7.11 -4.56
C CYS A 113 -0.87 8.30 -4.82
N GLU A 114 -0.84 8.84 -6.04
CA GLU A 114 -0.02 9.99 -6.40
C GLU A 114 -0.40 11.24 -5.61
N VAL A 115 -1.70 11.51 -5.50
CA VAL A 115 -2.21 12.62 -4.68
C VAL A 115 -1.80 12.42 -3.22
N GLU A 116 -2.07 11.26 -2.64
CA GLU A 116 -1.73 10.96 -1.25
C GLU A 116 -0.22 11.05 -0.99
N ASN A 117 0.60 10.57 -1.94
CA ASN A 117 2.05 10.67 -1.87
C ASN A 117 2.56 12.11 -1.89
N LYS A 118 1.93 13.02 -2.64
CA LYS A 118 2.28 14.45 -2.60
C LYS A 118 2.02 15.03 -1.21
N LYS A 119 0.91 14.67 -0.57
CA LYS A 119 0.59 15.08 0.81
C LYS A 119 1.62 14.57 1.80
N LEU A 120 1.98 13.28 1.72
CA LEU A 120 2.99 12.67 2.57
C LEU A 120 4.39 13.31 2.42
N ARG A 121 4.67 13.89 1.25
CA ARG A 121 5.91 14.63 1.00
C ARG A 121 5.85 16.10 1.44
N GLY A 122 4.69 16.60 1.84
CA GLY A 122 4.49 18.02 2.15
C GLY A 122 4.48 18.91 0.90
N GLU A 123 4.15 18.36 -0.27
CA GLU A 123 4.09 19.08 -1.56
C GLU A 123 2.73 19.73 -1.82
N GLU A 124 1.84 19.81 -0.81
CA GLU A 124 0.62 20.60 -0.91
C GLU A 124 1.01 22.08 -0.99
N LYS A 125 0.98 22.63 -2.21
CA LYS A 125 0.98 24.06 -2.40
C LYS A 125 -0.28 24.58 -1.73
N ASN A 126 -0.13 25.38 -0.67
CA ASN A 126 -1.20 26.24 -0.21
C ASN A 126 -1.64 27.06 -1.42
N ALA A 127 -2.86 26.80 -1.89
CA ALA A 127 -3.54 27.71 -2.80
C ALA A 127 -4.19 28.77 -1.90
N ASP A 128 -3.46 29.87 -1.69
CA ASP A 128 -4.05 31.15 -1.30
C ASP A 128 -4.65 31.82 -2.55
#